data_AF-A0A8J3F1U1-F1
#
_entry.id   AF-A0A8J3F1U1-F1
#
_cell.length_a   1.000
_cell.length_b   1.000
_cell.length_c   1.000
_cell.angle_alpha   90.00
_cell.angle_beta   90.00
_cell.angle_gamma   90.00
#
_symmetry.space_group_name_H-M   'P 1'
#
loop_
_entity.id
_entity.type
_entity.pdbx_description
1 polymer ?
#
loop_
_entity_poly.entity_id
_entity_poly.type
_entity_poly.pdbx_seq_one_letter_code
_entity_poly.pdbx_strand_id
1 'polypeptide(L)'
;MNAYDNSILETDYFLKNVIKWLDTTYKDRATSMMYVSDHGESLGEGNIYLHGLPYVFAPETQKKIPWILWMSDKMQDQTGASIACLNQRKEDALISHDNYFHTVIGMLNAQTHTYRRELDLLSACRQ
;
A
#
# COMPACT_ATOMS: atom_id res chain seq x y z
N MET A 1 -0.82 -14.68 21.06
CA MET A 1 -1.42 -14.53 19.72
C MET A 1 -2.91 -14.42 19.94
N ASN A 2 -3.43 -13.20 19.77
CA ASN A 2 -4.84 -12.89 20.07
C ASN A 2 -5.68 -12.92 18.78
N ALA A 3 -7.00 -12.81 18.89
CA ALA A 3 -7.91 -12.88 17.75
C ALA A 3 -7.59 -11.86 16.64
N TYR A 4 -7.17 -10.65 17.02
CA TYR A 4 -6.72 -9.63 16.07
C TYR A 4 -5.46 -10.06 15.31
N ASP A 5 -4.45 -10.60 16.00
CA ASP A 5 -3.22 -11.12 15.37
C ASP A 5 -3.53 -12.25 14.36
N ASN A 6 -4.52 -13.10 14.65
CA ASN A 6 -4.95 -14.15 13.73
C ASN A 6 -5.53 -13.55 12.43
N SER A 7 -6.27 -12.44 12.49
CA SER A 7 -6.75 -11.76 11.28
C SER A 7 -5.61 -11.15 10.45
N ILE A 8 -4.52 -10.71 11.09
CA ILE A 8 -3.31 -10.27 10.38
C ILE A 8 -2.65 -11.45 9.68
N LEU A 9 -2.55 -12.62 10.33
CA LEU A 9 -2.01 -13.82 9.71
C LEU A 9 -2.86 -14.29 8.51
N GLU A 10 -4.18 -14.22 8.61
CA GLU A 10 -5.06 -14.54 7.47
C GLU A 10 -4.93 -13.52 6.34
N THR A 11 -4.73 -12.24 6.66
CA THR A 11 -4.46 -11.19 5.67
C THR A 11 -3.13 -11.45 4.96
N ASP A 12 -2.05 -11.77 5.69
CA ASP A 12 -0.77 -12.17 5.11
C ASP A 12 -0.93 -13.37 4.17
N TYR A 13 -1.63 -14.41 4.63
CA TYR A 13 -1.92 -15.60 3.82
C TYR A 13 -2.67 -15.25 2.53
N PHE A 14 -3.68 -14.40 2.60
CA PHE A 14 -4.41 -13.92 1.43
C PHE A 14 -3.50 -13.16 0.46
N LEU A 15 -2.75 -12.16 0.93
CA LEU A 15 -1.87 -11.34 0.10
C LEU A 15 -0.77 -12.17 -0.58
N LYS A 16 -0.18 -13.12 0.16
CA LYS A 16 0.78 -14.10 -0.38
C LYS A 16 0.18 -14.90 -1.53
N ASN A 17 -1.07 -15.37 -1.38
CA ASN A 17 -1.73 -16.14 -2.43
C ASN A 17 -2.09 -15.28 -3.65
N VAL A 18 -2.46 -14.01 -3.46
CA VAL A 18 -2.67 -13.06 -4.57
C VAL A 18 -1.38 -12.83 -5.34
N ILE A 19 -0.27 -12.55 -4.64
CA ILE A 19 1.06 -12.39 -5.27
C ILE A 19 1.42 -13.65 -6.05
N LYS A 20 1.33 -14.83 -5.41
CA LYS A 20 1.61 -16.11 -6.06
C LYS A 20 0.74 -16.32 -7.30
N TRP A 21 -0.55 -16.01 -7.22
CA TRP A 21 -1.46 -16.14 -8.35
C TRP A 21 -1.08 -15.22 -9.52
N LEU A 22 -0.78 -13.95 -9.25
CA LEU A 22 -0.33 -12.99 -10.27
C LEU A 22 0.99 -13.43 -10.92
N ASP A 23 1.96 -13.80 -10.10
CA ASP A 23 3.31 -14.20 -10.52
C ASP A 23 3.34 -15.53 -11.29
N THR A 24 2.39 -16.44 -11.00
CA THR A 24 2.34 -17.75 -11.67
C THR A 24 1.38 -17.82 -12.85
N THR A 25 0.25 -17.10 -12.82
CA THR A 25 -0.80 -17.17 -13.86
C THR A 25 -0.52 -16.21 -15.00
N TYR A 26 0.04 -15.03 -14.71
CA TYR A 26 0.26 -13.97 -15.68
C TYR A 26 1.75 -13.65 -15.83
N LYS A 27 2.60 -14.68 -15.88
CA LYS A 27 4.07 -14.56 -15.94
C LYS A 27 4.56 -13.62 -17.04
N ASP A 28 3.84 -13.56 -18.15
CA ASP A 28 4.18 -12.75 -19.33
C ASP A 28 3.55 -11.35 -19.32
N ARG A 29 2.89 -10.94 -18.24
CA ARG A 29 2.27 -9.62 -18.10
C ARG A 29 2.93 -8.80 -16.99
N ALA A 30 2.89 -7.48 -17.14
CA ALA A 30 3.16 -6.56 -16.05
C ALA A 30 2.00 -6.65 -15.04
N THR A 31 2.29 -7.15 -13.84
CA THR A 31 1.31 -7.32 -12.76
C THR A 31 1.81 -6.64 -11.49
N SER A 32 0.87 -6.20 -10.67
CA SER A 32 1.15 -5.61 -9.38
C SER A 32 0.00 -5.87 -8.42
N MET A 33 0.33 -5.90 -7.13
CA MET A 33 -0.62 -5.89 -6.04
C MET A 33 -0.29 -4.71 -5.13
N MET A 34 -1.30 -3.89 -4.86
CA MET A 34 -1.24 -2.82 -3.87
C MET A 34 -2.30 -3.08 -2.81
N TYR A 35 -1.88 -3.27 -1.57
CA TYR A 35 -2.76 -3.44 -0.41
C TYR A 35 -2.60 -2.23 0.51
N VAL A 36 -3.72 -1.65 0.91
CA VAL A 36 -3.79 -0.52 1.83
C VAL A 36 -5.00 -0.74 2.73
N SER A 37 -4.82 -0.68 4.04
CA SER A 37 -5.97 -0.68 4.96
C SER A 37 -6.73 0.65 4.83
N ASP A 38 -8.03 0.63 5.07
CA ASP A 38 -8.86 1.84 5.13
C ASP A 38 -8.67 2.60 6.45
N HIS A 39 -8.44 1.89 7.55
CA HIS A 39 -8.04 2.43 8.84
C HIS A 39 -7.38 1.35 9.71
N GLY A 40 -6.96 1.73 10.92
CA GLY A 40 -6.50 0.80 11.96
C GLY A 40 -7.58 0.50 13.01
N GLU A 41 -7.19 -0.08 14.15
CA GLU A 41 -8.10 -0.56 15.19
C GLU A 41 -7.53 -0.30 16.58
N SER A 42 -8.36 0.15 17.53
CA SER A 42 -8.01 0.19 18.96
C SER A 42 -8.43 -1.09 19.67
N LEU A 43 -7.55 -1.63 20.51
CA LEU A 43 -7.71 -2.95 21.14
C LEU A 43 -7.80 -2.86 22.68
N GLY A 44 -8.14 -1.68 23.20
CA GLY A 44 -8.31 -1.41 24.62
C GLY A 44 -7.32 -0.38 25.19
N GLU A 45 -6.44 0.19 24.37
CA GLU A 45 -5.53 1.25 24.82
C GLU A 45 -6.33 2.45 25.32
N GLY A 46 -6.09 2.88 26.56
CA GLY A 46 -6.82 4.00 27.16
C GLY A 46 -8.34 3.77 27.28
N ASN A 47 -8.78 2.49 27.36
CA ASN A 47 -10.19 2.09 27.37
C ASN A 47 -10.94 2.43 26.05
N ILE A 48 -10.20 2.57 24.94
CA ILE A 48 -10.74 2.78 23.61
C ILE A 48 -10.71 1.43 22.87
N TYR A 49 -11.84 1.09 22.24
CA TYR A 49 -12.00 -0.13 21.46
C TYR A 49 -12.54 0.22 20.08
N LEU A 50 -12.33 -0.69 19.12
CA LEU A 50 -12.79 -0.59 17.74
C LEU A 50 -12.17 0.63 17.01
N HIS A 51 -12.89 1.15 16.03
CA HIS A 51 -12.54 2.30 15.23
C HIS A 51 -13.72 3.29 15.14
N GLY A 52 -13.50 4.41 14.45
CA GLY A 52 -14.55 5.40 14.15
C GLY A 52 -14.55 6.62 15.06
N LEU A 53 -13.46 6.86 15.79
CA LEU A 53 -13.30 8.12 16.50
C LEU A 53 -13.16 9.28 15.51
N PRO A 54 -13.66 10.49 15.84
CA PRO A 54 -13.40 11.67 15.02
C PRO A 54 -11.89 11.84 14.81
N TYR A 55 -11.45 12.07 13.57
CA TYR A 55 -10.04 12.00 13.18
C TYR A 55 -9.10 12.84 14.07
N VAL A 56 -9.56 14.04 14.49
CA VAL A 56 -8.81 14.95 15.37
C VAL A 56 -8.53 14.38 16.77
N PHE A 57 -9.29 13.38 17.20
CA PHE A 57 -9.15 12.69 18.50
C PHE A 57 -8.74 11.21 18.34
N ALA A 58 -8.72 10.69 17.12
CA ALA A 58 -8.40 9.29 16.87
C ALA A 58 -6.94 8.99 17.21
N PRO A 59 -6.67 7.91 17.97
CA PRO A 59 -5.31 7.51 18.30
C PRO A 59 -4.56 7.01 17.07
N GLU A 60 -3.24 6.94 17.17
CA GLU A 60 -2.40 6.39 16.09
C GLU A 60 -2.78 4.96 15.72
N THR A 61 -3.32 4.17 16.66
CA THR A 61 -3.80 2.81 16.39
C THR A 61 -4.92 2.76 15.36
N GLN A 62 -5.72 3.83 15.20
CA GLN A 62 -6.77 3.92 14.17
C GLN A 62 -6.29 4.59 12.86
N LYS A 63 -5.14 5.25 12.85
CA LYS A 63 -4.65 6.07 11.70
C LYS A 63 -3.43 5.47 11.01
N LYS A 64 -2.56 4.79 11.75
CA LYS A 64 -1.35 4.16 11.20
C LYS A 64 -1.72 2.81 10.63
N ILE A 65 -1.63 2.70 9.31
CA ILE A 65 -2.11 1.55 8.54
C ILE A 65 -0.98 0.86 7.75
N PRO A 66 -1.12 -0.42 7.42
CA PRO A 66 -0.24 -1.09 6.48
C PRO A 66 -0.48 -0.59 5.05
N TRP A 67 0.61 -0.39 4.31
CA TRP A 67 0.64 -0.16 2.87
C TRP A 67 1.70 -1.07 2.26
N ILE A 68 1.29 -1.97 1.38
CA ILE A 68 2.16 -2.95 0.73
C ILE A 68 2.02 -2.79 -0.78
N LEU A 69 3.16 -2.67 -1.46
CA LEU A 69 3.24 -2.69 -2.92
C LEU A 69 4.16 -3.83 -3.34
N TRP A 70 3.65 -4.71 -4.18
CA TRP A 70 4.42 -5.72 -4.90
C TRP A 70 4.29 -5.47 -6.41
N MET A 71 5.40 -5.57 -7.14
CA MET A 71 5.45 -5.42 -8.60
C MET A 71 6.21 -6.60 -9.18
N SER A 72 5.66 -7.23 -10.23
CA SER A 72 6.43 -8.20 -11.02
C SER A 72 7.61 -7.51 -11.71
N ASP A 73 8.63 -8.25 -12.11
CA ASP A 73 9.78 -7.70 -12.84
C ASP A 73 9.34 -6.90 -14.07
N LYS A 74 8.36 -7.44 -14.83
CA LYS A 74 7.77 -6.75 -15.99
C LYS A 74 7.05 -5.46 -15.62
N MET A 75 6.44 -5.37 -14.44
CA MET A 75 5.83 -4.12 -13.97
C MET A 75 6.89 -3.11 -13.55
N GLN A 76 8.00 -3.56 -12.95
CA GLN A 76 9.14 -2.69 -12.66
C GLN A 76 9.72 -2.13 -13.97
N ASP A 77 9.90 -2.97 -14.99
CA ASP A 77 10.35 -2.55 -16.33
C ASP A 77 9.37 -1.55 -16.97
N GLN A 78 8.07 -1.85 -16.94
CA GLN A 78 7.04 -0.99 -17.55
C GLN A 78 6.94 0.38 -16.87
N THR A 79 7.07 0.43 -15.55
CA THR A 79 6.97 1.68 -14.79
C THR A 79 8.29 2.42 -14.68
N GLY A 80 9.41 1.75 -14.97
CA GLY A 80 10.78 2.23 -14.71
C GLY A 80 11.09 2.37 -13.21
N ALA A 81 10.23 1.91 -12.31
CA ALA A 81 10.33 2.17 -10.88
C ALA A 81 11.28 1.19 -10.18
N SER A 82 12.26 1.74 -9.47
CA SER A 82 13.21 0.93 -8.67
C SER A 82 12.63 0.57 -7.29
N ILE A 83 12.45 -0.73 -7.03
CA ILE A 83 12.07 -1.26 -5.71
C ILE A 83 13.09 -0.90 -4.63
N ALA A 84 14.39 -0.82 -4.97
CA ALA A 84 15.43 -0.42 -4.03
C ALA A 84 15.26 1.05 -3.60
N CYS A 85 14.99 1.96 -4.57
CA CYS A 85 14.71 3.36 -4.28
C CYS A 85 13.46 3.53 -3.41
N LEU A 86 12.37 2.80 -3.72
CA LEU A 86 11.14 2.83 -2.93
C LEU A 86 11.38 2.36 -1.49
N ASN A 87 12.14 1.29 -1.32
CA ASN A 87 12.50 0.79 0.00
C ASN A 87 13.38 1.74 0.81
N GLN A 88 14.24 2.52 0.16
CA GLN A 88 15.03 3.54 0.85
C GLN A 88 14.17 4.71 1.29
N ARG A 89 13.23 5.14 0.44
CA ARG A 89 12.35 6.29 0.73
C ARG A 89 11.28 6.01 1.79
N LYS A 90 10.91 4.74 2.01
CA LYS A 90 9.86 4.37 2.98
C LYS A 90 10.16 4.83 4.41
N GLU A 91 11.43 5.03 4.76
CA GLU A 91 11.84 5.41 6.12
C GLU A 91 11.56 6.89 6.40
N ASP A 92 11.65 7.75 5.38
CA ASP A 92 11.53 9.20 5.50
C ASP A 92 10.22 9.76 4.92
N ALA A 93 9.48 8.97 4.15
CA ALA A 93 8.28 9.42 3.46
C ALA A 93 7.05 9.37 4.38
N LEU A 94 6.36 10.51 4.50
CA LEU A 94 4.97 10.55 4.98
C LEU A 94 4.06 10.11 3.84
N ILE A 95 3.51 8.91 3.96
CA ILE A 95 2.61 8.30 2.99
C ILE A 95 1.20 8.27 3.60
N SER A 96 0.20 8.75 2.85
CA SER A 96 -1.21 8.74 3.22
C SER A 96 -2.08 8.27 2.06
N HIS A 97 -3.38 8.04 2.28
CA HIS A 97 -4.32 7.72 1.20
C HIS A 97 -4.34 8.75 0.07
N ASP A 98 -3.89 9.99 0.29
CA ASP A 98 -3.76 11.00 -0.75
C ASP A 98 -2.83 10.55 -1.88
N ASN A 99 -1.85 9.68 -1.58
CA ASN A 99 -0.94 9.11 -2.57
C ASN A 99 -1.59 8.02 -3.44
N TYR A 100 -2.69 7.41 -2.98
CA TYR A 100 -3.21 6.18 -3.58
C TYR A 100 -3.62 6.39 -5.04
N PHE A 101 -4.46 7.41 -5.28
CA PHE A 101 -4.95 7.74 -6.62
C PHE A 101 -3.80 8.02 -7.58
N HIS A 102 -2.87 8.88 -7.19
CA HIS A 102 -1.78 9.32 -8.05
C HIS A 102 -0.80 8.19 -8.35
N THR A 103 -0.53 7.31 -7.38
CA THR A 103 0.33 6.14 -7.56
C THR A 103 -0.31 5.14 -8.54
N VAL A 104 -1.61 4.84 -8.40
CA VAL A 104 -2.32 3.92 -9.31
C VAL A 104 -2.37 4.49 -10.74
N ILE A 105 -2.71 5.77 -10.90
CA ILE A 105 -2.73 6.42 -12.22
C ILE A 105 -1.33 6.42 -12.86
N GLY A 106 -0.28 6.67 -12.07
CA GLY A 106 1.10 6.60 -12.51
C GLY A 106 1.50 5.19 -12.96
N MET A 107 1.12 4.15 -12.22
CA MET A 107 1.38 2.75 -12.59
C MET A 107 0.71 2.34 -13.90
N LEU A 108 -0.51 2.84 -14.15
CA LEU A 108 -1.26 2.58 -15.37
C LEU A 108 -0.81 3.45 -16.56
N ASN A 109 0.11 4.40 -16.33
CA ASN A 109 0.51 5.41 -17.30
C ASN A 109 -0.70 6.14 -17.94
N ALA A 110 -1.74 6.37 -17.14
CA ALA A 110 -2.97 7.01 -17.59
C ALA A 110 -2.84 8.54 -17.57
N GLN A 111 -3.40 9.21 -18.57
CA GLN A 111 -3.36 10.67 -18.68
C GLN A 111 -4.63 11.30 -18.11
N THR A 112 -4.48 12.22 -17.16
CA THR A 112 -5.59 12.99 -16.59
C THR A 112 -5.09 14.31 -16.00
N HIS A 113 -5.91 15.36 -16.09
CA HIS A 113 -5.62 16.67 -15.50
C HIS A 113 -5.58 16.64 -13.96
N THR A 114 -6.16 15.61 -13.34
CA THR A 114 -6.17 15.45 -11.88
C THR A 114 -4.88 14.83 -11.35
N TYR A 115 -3.98 14.32 -12.20
CA TYR A 115 -2.76 13.68 -11.75
C TYR A 115 -1.75 14.70 -11.20
N ARG A 116 -1.27 14.44 -9.98
CA ARG A 116 -0.25 15.22 -9.27
C ARG A 116 0.98 14.35 -9.06
N ARG A 117 2.08 14.71 -9.71
CA ARG A 117 3.31 13.91 -9.72
C ARG A 117 3.90 13.76 -8.32
N GLU A 118 3.84 14.82 -7.52
CA GLU A 118 4.34 14.88 -6.16
C GLU A 118 3.65 13.90 -5.19
N LEU A 119 2.48 13.39 -5.54
CA LEU A 119 1.76 12.38 -4.76
C LEU A 119 1.85 10.97 -5.34
N ASP A 120 2.45 10.78 -6.52
CA ASP A 120 2.78 9.47 -7.05
C ASP A 120 4.07 8.95 -6.38
N LEU A 121 3.93 7.90 -5.57
CA LEU A 121 5.05 7.29 -4.83
C LEU A 121 6.14 6.74 -5.75
N LEU A 122 5.80 6.34 -6.98
CA LEU A 122 6.77 5.83 -7.94
C LEU A 122 7.54 6.95 -8.64
N SER A 123 6.97 8.15 -8.74
CA SER A 123 7.46 9.21 -9.62
C SER A 123 8.91 9.63 -9.38
N ALA A 124 9.37 9.55 -8.13
CA ALA A 124 10.72 9.92 -7.72
C ALA A 124 11.72 8.75 -7.78
N CYS A 125 11.22 7.55 -8.10
CA CYS A 125 12.00 6.32 -8.26
C CYS A 125 11.91 5.75 -9.69
N ARG A 126 11.27 6.46 -10.64
CA ARG A 126 11.30 6.13 -12.07
C ARG A 126 12.62 6.57 -12.68
N GLN A 127 13.27 5.69 -13.43
CA GLN A 127 14.45 5.99 -14.25
C GLN A 127 14.07 6.27 -15.70
#